data_AF-A0A7V1FUG0-F1
#
_entry.id   AF-A0A7V1FUG0-F1
#
_cell.length_a   1.000
_cell.length_b   1.000
_cell.length_c   1.000
_cell.angle_alpha   90.00
_cell.angle_beta   90.00
_cell.angle_gamma   90.00
#
_symmetry.space_group_name_H-M   'P 1'
#
loop_
_entity.id
_entity.type
_entity.pdbx_description
1 polymer ?
#
loop_
_entity_poly.entity_id
_entity_poly.type
_entity_poly.pdbx_seq_one_letter_code
_entity_poly.pdbx_strand_id
1 'polypeptide(L)'
;MENVRSPQVAGYFYPADPNQLKSELRVLLDISKPVKQYDKIFGLVSPHAGYVYSGKTAAHAYNLLRGKKYKRVVVISPSHSEYFPGVSVYDGDAYATPLGVIEIDKEFADKLVENSKNIFKGIEGHRKEHALEVQLPFLQMVLDDFKIVPIVM
;
A
#
# COMPACT_ATOMS: atom_id res chain seq x y z
N MET A 1 9.82 12.65 17.72
CA MET A 1 10.37 11.53 16.94
C MET A 1 9.30 11.10 15.96
N GLU A 2 9.65 10.85 14.70
CA GLU A 2 8.69 10.38 13.71
C GLU A 2 8.25 8.95 14.03
N ASN A 3 6.94 8.69 14.04
CA ASN A 3 6.31 7.40 14.21
C ASN A 3 6.16 6.72 12.84
N VAL A 4 7.18 5.97 12.44
CA VAL A 4 7.23 5.26 11.16
C VAL A 4 6.94 3.77 11.38
N ARG A 5 5.97 3.21 10.64
CA ARG A 5 5.73 1.76 10.66
C ARG A 5 6.79 1.03 9.85
N SER A 6 7.62 0.26 10.54
CA SER A 6 8.57 -0.66 9.90
C SER A 6 7.87 -1.76 9.10
N PRO A 7 8.46 -2.26 8.00
CA PRO A 7 7.92 -3.39 7.26
C PRO A 7 7.91 -4.64 8.14
N GLN A 8 6.81 -5.37 8.14
CA GLN A 8 6.60 -6.56 8.98
C GLN A 8 6.79 -7.86 8.20
N VAL A 9 6.68 -7.82 6.86
CA VAL A 9 6.73 -9.03 6.01
C VAL A 9 7.83 -9.00 4.95
N ALA A 10 8.71 -7.99 5.00
CA ALA A 10 9.96 -8.00 4.24
C ALA A 10 10.82 -9.23 4.61
N GLY A 11 11.29 -9.96 3.60
CA GLY A 11 12.00 -11.24 3.75
C GLY A 11 11.08 -12.47 3.75
N TYR A 12 9.75 -12.28 3.83
CA TYR A 12 8.76 -13.37 3.86
C TYR A 12 7.79 -13.31 2.67
N PHE A 13 7.12 -12.17 2.49
CA PHE A 13 6.15 -11.96 1.41
C PHE A 13 6.78 -11.36 0.17
N TYR A 14 7.88 -10.63 0.35
CA TYR A 14 8.68 -10.01 -0.70
C TYR A 14 10.12 -9.85 -0.19
N PRO A 15 11.14 -9.70 -1.05
CA PRO A 15 12.53 -9.58 -0.61
C PRO A 15 12.80 -8.42 0.36
N ALA A 16 13.62 -8.66 1.39
CA ALA A 16 14.07 -7.60 2.30
C ALA A 16 15.20 -6.74 1.70
N ASP A 17 16.00 -7.30 0.78
CA ASP A 17 17.03 -6.55 0.07
C ASP A 17 16.40 -5.60 -0.97
N PRO A 18 16.72 -4.29 -0.95
CA PRO A 18 16.11 -3.32 -1.86
C PRO A 18 16.42 -3.57 -3.34
N ASN A 19 17.62 -4.07 -3.66
CA ASN A 19 18.00 -4.33 -5.05
C ASN A 19 17.27 -5.55 -5.60
N GLN A 20 17.17 -6.61 -4.80
CA GLN A 20 16.40 -7.80 -5.12
C GLN A 20 14.92 -7.47 -5.30
N LEU A 21 14.33 -6.72 -4.35
CA LEU A 21 12.92 -6.31 -4.41
C LEU A 21 12.64 -5.48 -5.67
N LYS A 22 13.49 -4.50 -5.96
CA LYS A 22 13.36 -3.66 -7.17
C LYS A 22 13.49 -4.47 -8.45
N SER A 23 14.41 -5.44 -8.49
CA SER A 23 14.61 -6.32 -9.63
C SER A 23 13.39 -7.21 -9.87
N GLU A 24 12.89 -7.87 -8.82
CA GLU A 24 11.72 -8.74 -8.88
C GLU A 24 10.47 -7.97 -9.33
N LEU A 25 10.20 -6.80 -8.73
CA LEU A 25 9.07 -5.95 -9.12
C LEU A 25 9.20 -5.49 -10.58
N ARG A 26 10.40 -5.13 -11.05
CA ARG A 26 10.62 -4.77 -12.46
C ARG A 26 10.24 -5.93 -13.37
N VAL A 27 10.71 -7.14 -13.09
CA VAL A 27 10.35 -8.33 -13.87
C VAL A 27 8.85 -8.54 -13.88
N LEU A 28 8.19 -8.54 -12.71
CA LEU A 28 6.75 -8.72 -12.60
C LEU A 28 5.97 -7.67 -13.41
N LEU A 29 6.36 -6.40 -13.31
CA LEU A 29 5.73 -5.31 -14.05
C LEU A 29 5.99 -5.40 -15.56
N ASP A 30 7.15 -5.86 -16.01
CA ASP A 30 7.47 -5.90 -17.44
C ASP A 30 6.80 -7.09 -18.16
N ILE A 31 6.61 -8.21 -17.47
CA ILE A 31 5.90 -9.39 -18.03
C ILE A 31 4.37 -9.28 -17.97
N SER A 32 3.82 -8.41 -17.12
CA SER A 32 2.37 -8.31 -16.86
C SER A 32 1.72 -7.10 -17.54
N LYS A 33 1.55 -7.13 -18.85
CA LYS A 33 0.91 -5.99 -19.57
C LYS A 33 -0.60 -5.96 -19.36
N PRO A 34 -1.20 -4.78 -19.10
CA PRO A 34 -2.65 -4.65 -19.01
C PRO A 34 -3.28 -4.77 -20.41
N VAL A 35 -4.43 -5.45 -20.48
CA VAL A 35 -5.17 -5.67 -21.75
C VAL A 35 -5.97 -4.43 -22.17
N LYS A 36 -6.35 -3.59 -21.20
CA LYS A 36 -7.09 -2.34 -21.42
C LYS A 36 -6.31 -1.18 -20.85
N GLN A 37 -6.46 -0.01 -21.47
CA GLN A 37 -6.00 1.25 -20.92
C GLN A 37 -7.21 2.11 -20.54
N TYR A 38 -7.02 2.93 -19.53
CA TYR A 38 -8.02 3.88 -19.06
C TYR A 38 -7.32 5.23 -18.86
N ASP A 39 -7.99 6.31 -19.21
CA ASP A 39 -7.43 7.66 -19.03
C ASP A 39 -7.26 7.98 -17.54
N LYS A 40 -8.28 7.63 -16.74
CA LYS A 40 -8.33 7.85 -15.30
C LYS A 40 -8.68 6.57 -14.56
N ILE A 41 -7.90 6.25 -13.53
CA ILE A 41 -8.16 5.13 -12.61
C ILE A 41 -8.58 5.73 -11.27
N PHE A 42 -9.79 5.41 -10.81
CA PHE A 42 -10.27 5.84 -9.49
C PHE A 42 -10.01 4.78 -8.40
N GLY A 43 -9.90 3.52 -8.79
CA GLY A 43 -9.66 2.42 -7.87
C GLY A 43 -9.11 1.19 -8.58
N LEU A 44 -8.36 0.38 -7.84
CA LEU A 44 -7.83 -0.91 -8.26
C LEU A 44 -8.14 -1.93 -7.16
N VAL A 45 -8.30 -3.18 -7.58
CA VAL A 45 -8.33 -4.33 -6.67
C VAL A 45 -7.13 -5.19 -7.01
N SER A 46 -6.34 -5.54 -6.00
CA SER A 46 -5.10 -6.30 -6.15
C SER A 46 -5.04 -7.39 -5.08
N PRO A 47 -4.53 -8.59 -5.40
CA PRO A 47 -4.27 -9.60 -4.38
C PRO A 47 -3.14 -9.16 -3.44
N HIS A 48 -3.05 -9.82 -2.29
CA HIS A 48 -2.10 -9.47 -1.24
C HIS A 48 -1.34 -10.67 -0.64
N ALA A 49 -1.28 -11.79 -1.35
CA ALA A 49 -0.39 -12.90 -0.98
C ALA A 49 1.07 -12.54 -1.30
N GLY A 50 2.02 -13.36 -0.83
CA GLY A 50 3.44 -13.20 -1.19
C GLY A 50 3.66 -13.11 -2.71
N TYR A 51 4.70 -12.36 -3.11
CA TYR A 51 4.93 -11.99 -4.52
C TYR A 51 5.15 -13.20 -5.43
N VAL A 52 5.74 -14.27 -4.91
CA VAL A 52 5.91 -15.54 -5.64
C VAL A 52 4.56 -16.14 -6.09
N TYR A 53 3.48 -15.87 -5.36
CA TYR A 53 2.15 -16.41 -5.64
C TYR A 53 1.26 -15.41 -6.40
N SER A 54 1.27 -14.15 -5.98
CA SER A 54 0.28 -13.17 -6.47
C SER A 54 0.87 -11.94 -7.16
N GLY A 55 2.20 -11.79 -7.15
CA GLY A 55 2.90 -10.61 -7.67
C GLY A 55 2.62 -10.35 -9.15
N LYS A 56 2.52 -11.41 -9.96
CA LYS A 56 2.19 -11.28 -11.40
C LYS A 56 0.79 -10.68 -11.61
N THR A 57 -0.19 -11.12 -10.83
CA THR A 57 -1.57 -10.62 -10.88
C THR A 57 -1.65 -9.20 -10.36
N ALA A 58 -0.99 -8.88 -9.24
CA ALA A 58 -0.88 -7.52 -8.73
C ALA A 58 -0.27 -6.57 -9.77
N ALA A 59 0.81 -6.99 -10.43
CA ALA A 59 1.49 -6.20 -11.46
C ALA A 59 0.57 -5.80 -12.64
N HIS A 60 -0.39 -6.64 -13.03
CA HIS A 60 -1.39 -6.27 -14.05
C HIS A 60 -2.21 -5.04 -13.63
N ALA A 61 -2.60 -4.95 -12.35
CA ALA A 61 -3.36 -3.81 -11.83
C ALA A 61 -2.47 -2.56 -11.73
N TYR A 62 -1.27 -2.67 -11.15
CA TYR A 62 -0.37 -1.53 -10.94
C TYR A 62 0.17 -0.94 -12.24
N ASN A 63 0.33 -1.73 -13.30
CA ASN A 63 0.72 -1.21 -14.61
C ASN A 63 -0.30 -0.23 -15.21
N LEU A 64 -1.57 -0.26 -14.79
CA LEU A 64 -2.56 0.74 -15.19
C LEU A 64 -2.25 2.14 -14.64
N LEU A 65 -1.39 2.24 -13.62
CA LEU A 65 -0.98 3.50 -13.01
C LEU A 65 0.28 4.10 -13.64
N ARG A 66 1.07 3.33 -14.40
CA ARG A 66 2.32 3.81 -15.00
C ARG A 66 2.06 5.03 -15.89
N GLY A 67 2.85 6.08 -15.71
CA GLY A 67 2.72 7.35 -16.44
C GLY A 67 1.57 8.25 -15.97
N LYS A 68 0.82 7.85 -14.94
CA LYS A 68 -0.22 8.67 -14.30
C LYS A 68 0.32 9.31 -13.03
N LYS A 69 -0.32 10.39 -12.59
CA LYS A 69 0.07 11.15 -11.40
C LYS A 69 -1.04 11.10 -10.35
N TYR A 70 -0.70 10.63 -9.16
CA TYR A 70 -1.58 10.63 -7.99
C TYR A 70 -0.80 11.20 -6.81
N LYS A 71 -1.33 12.26 -6.19
CA LYS A 71 -0.70 12.85 -4.99
C LYS A 71 -1.06 12.10 -3.71
N ARG A 72 -2.18 11.37 -3.72
CA ARG A 72 -2.74 10.64 -2.59
C ARG A 72 -3.24 9.29 -3.07
N VAL A 73 -2.87 8.24 -2.36
CA VAL A 73 -3.35 6.87 -2.58
C VAL A 73 -3.97 6.35 -1.29
N VAL A 74 -5.27 6.08 -1.31
CA VAL A 74 -5.95 5.41 -0.19
C VAL A 74 -5.76 3.91 -0.36
N VAL A 75 -5.15 3.24 0.62
CA VAL A 75 -4.94 1.79 0.59
C VAL A 75 -5.81 1.17 1.65
N ILE A 76 -6.78 0.36 1.23
CA ILE A 76 -7.76 -0.28 2.10
C ILE A 76 -7.46 -1.77 2.15
N SER A 77 -7.33 -2.35 3.34
CA SER A 77 -7.13 -3.78 3.52
C SER A 77 -8.00 -4.35 4.64
N PRO A 78 -8.30 -5.66 4.61
CA PRO A 78 -8.86 -6.32 5.78
C PRO A 78 -7.83 -6.40 6.92
N SER A 79 -8.31 -6.64 8.14
CA SER A 79 -7.50 -7.09 9.27
C SER A 79 -7.49 -8.62 9.36
N HIS A 80 -6.29 -9.20 9.29
CA HIS A 80 -6.04 -10.63 9.51
C HIS A 80 -5.55 -10.94 10.93
N SER A 81 -5.01 -9.93 11.62
CA SER A 81 -4.21 -10.15 12.84
C SER A 81 -4.85 -9.65 14.12
N GLU A 82 -5.83 -8.74 14.02
CA GLU A 82 -6.38 -8.04 15.17
C GLU A 82 -7.86 -7.74 14.97
N TYR A 83 -8.67 -7.95 16.00
CA TYR A 83 -10.04 -7.47 16.02
C TYR A 83 -10.09 -6.07 16.64
N PHE A 84 -10.82 -5.17 16.00
CA PHE A 84 -11.18 -3.85 16.53
C PHE A 84 -12.53 -3.42 15.93
N PRO A 85 -13.34 -2.63 16.65
CA PRO A 85 -14.61 -2.14 16.11
C PRO A 85 -14.40 -0.97 15.15
N GLY A 86 -15.10 -0.97 14.01
CA GLY A 86 -15.08 0.15 13.07
C GLY A 86 -13.95 0.06 12.03
N VAL A 87 -13.47 1.21 11.57
CA VAL A 87 -12.47 1.34 10.51
C VAL A 87 -11.29 2.15 11.04
N SER A 88 -10.11 1.55 11.03
CA SER A 88 -8.88 2.14 11.54
C SER A 88 -8.13 2.85 10.41
N VAL A 89 -7.83 4.13 10.61
CA VAL A 89 -6.93 4.92 9.76
C VAL A 89 -5.60 5.08 10.51
N TYR A 90 -4.48 4.77 9.87
CA TYR A 90 -3.20 4.78 10.56
C TYR A 90 -2.84 6.18 11.12
N ASP A 91 -2.58 6.28 12.43
CA ASP A 91 -2.24 7.55 13.12
C ASP A 91 -0.73 7.86 13.19
N GLY A 92 0.09 7.18 12.40
CA GLY A 92 1.53 7.45 12.32
C GLY A 92 1.92 8.48 11.26
N ASP A 93 3.24 8.66 11.10
CA ASP A 93 3.82 9.65 10.19
C ASP A 93 4.11 9.06 8.80
N ALA A 94 4.51 7.79 8.74
CA ALA A 94 4.86 7.14 7.49
C ALA A 94 4.84 5.60 7.58
N TYR A 95 4.88 4.95 6.42
CA TYR A 95 5.23 3.53 6.28
C TYR A 95 6.62 3.40 5.65
N ALA A 96 7.45 2.52 6.21
CA ALA A 96 8.71 2.14 5.60
C ALA A 96 8.55 0.85 4.79
N THR A 97 9.25 0.79 3.66
CA THR A 97 9.52 -0.42 2.88
C THR A 97 11.02 -0.50 2.61
N PRO A 98 11.54 -1.62 2.07
CA PRO A 98 12.93 -1.64 1.59
C PRO A 98 13.23 -0.59 0.50
N LEU A 99 12.23 -0.12 -0.25
CA LEU A 99 12.42 0.88 -1.30
C LEU A 99 12.39 2.33 -0.79
N GLY A 100 12.09 2.54 0.49
CA GLY A 100 12.05 3.86 1.12
C GLY A 100 10.76 4.10 1.92
N VAL A 101 10.63 5.33 2.40
CA VAL A 101 9.53 5.77 3.26
C VAL A 101 8.42 6.41 2.43
N ILE A 102 7.16 6.16 2.78
CA ILE A 102 5.98 6.77 2.18
C ILE A 102 5.22 7.52 3.27
N GLU A 103 5.10 8.83 3.12
CA GLU A 103 4.42 9.69 4.09
C GLU A 103 2.91 9.45 4.13
N ILE A 104 2.34 9.62 5.33
CA ILE A 104 0.88 9.64 5.51
C ILE A 104 0.32 11.00 5.13
N ASP A 105 -0.77 11.01 4.38
CA ASP A 105 -1.58 12.21 4.16
C ASP A 105 -2.46 12.50 5.37
N LYS A 106 -1.86 13.08 6.41
CA LYS A 106 -2.53 13.36 7.68
C LYS A 106 -3.72 14.29 7.54
N GLU A 107 -3.61 15.31 6.70
CA GLU A 107 -4.71 16.26 6.47
C GLU A 107 -5.96 15.54 5.96
N PHE A 108 -5.80 14.56 5.06
CA PHE A 108 -6.92 13.76 4.60
C PHE A 108 -7.38 12.72 5.62
N ALA A 109 -6.45 12.10 6.34
CA ALA A 109 -6.78 11.16 7.40
C ALA A 109 -7.66 11.83 8.48
N ASP A 110 -7.29 13.03 8.93
CA ASP A 110 -8.04 13.80 9.90
C ASP A 110 -9.45 14.13 9.37
N LYS A 111 -9.55 14.61 8.12
CA LYS A 111 -10.84 14.87 7.46
C LYS A 111 -11.73 13.63 7.35
N LEU A 112 -11.17 12.44 7.12
CA LEU A 112 -11.95 11.19 7.07
C LEU A 112 -12.56 10.85 8.43
N VAL A 113 -11.80 11.06 9.51
CA VAL A 113 -12.23 10.74 10.88
C VAL A 113 -13.25 11.75 11.40
N GLU A 114 -13.05 13.04 11.16
CA GLU A 114 -13.97 14.10 11.59
C GLU A 114 -15.42 13.91 11.08
N ASN A 115 -15.57 13.26 9.93
CA ASN A 115 -16.87 13.07 9.27
C ASN A 115 -17.55 11.73 9.62
N SER A 116 -17.05 10.97 10.59
CA SER A 116 -17.58 9.63 10.89
C SER A 116 -17.54 9.28 12.38
N LYS A 117 -18.55 8.51 12.82
CA LYS A 117 -18.56 7.90 14.16
C LYS A 117 -17.85 6.55 14.22
N ASN A 118 -17.62 5.93 13.05
CA ASN A 118 -17.11 4.56 12.94
C ASN A 118 -15.71 4.49 12.32
N ILE A 119 -15.15 5.63 11.89
CA ILE A 119 -13.77 5.72 11.39
C ILE A 119 -12.98 6.46 12.47
N PHE A 120 -11.87 5.90 12.90
CA PHE A 120 -11.02 6.48 13.93
C PHE A 120 -9.56 6.40 13.50
N LYS A 121 -8.72 7.24 14.09
CA LYS A 121 -7.27 7.15 13.92
C LYS A 121 -6.70 6.19 14.95
N GLY A 122 -5.89 5.25 14.50
CA GLY A 122 -5.45 4.15 15.35
C GLY A 122 -4.22 3.42 14.81
N ILE A 123 -3.71 2.56 15.67
CA ILE A 123 -2.66 1.58 15.35
C ILE A 123 -3.26 0.17 15.20
N GLU A 124 -4.53 0.02 15.61
CA GLU A 124 -5.35 -1.17 15.53
C GLU A 124 -5.39 -1.69 14.10
N GLY A 125 -5.13 -2.99 13.92
CA GLY A 125 -5.00 -3.62 12.61
C GLY A 125 -3.63 -3.39 11.97
N HIS A 126 -3.07 -2.19 12.04
CA HIS A 126 -1.84 -1.85 11.30
C HIS A 126 -0.59 -2.59 11.79
N ARG A 127 -0.48 -2.96 13.07
CA ARG A 127 0.77 -3.47 13.68
C ARG A 127 1.42 -4.63 12.95
N LYS A 128 0.61 -5.60 12.51
CA LYS A 128 1.06 -6.85 11.86
C LYS A 128 0.35 -7.11 10.53
N GLU A 129 -0.52 -6.19 10.09
CA GLU A 129 -1.27 -6.38 8.85
C GLU A 129 -0.35 -6.30 7.64
N HIS A 130 -0.39 -7.35 6.83
CA HIS A 130 0.46 -7.51 5.66
C HIS A 130 -0.27 -7.07 4.39
N ALA A 131 -1.60 -7.19 4.35
CA ALA A 131 -2.37 -7.01 3.13
C ALA A 131 -2.23 -5.62 2.52
N LEU A 132 -2.10 -4.61 3.39
CA LEU A 132 -1.78 -3.24 3.03
C LEU A 132 -0.31 -3.07 2.61
N GLU A 133 0.60 -3.60 3.42
CA GLU A 133 2.05 -3.41 3.25
C GLU A 133 2.55 -3.92 1.91
N VAL A 134 2.09 -5.10 1.47
CA VAL A 134 2.54 -5.73 0.23
C VAL A 134 2.16 -4.95 -1.03
N GLN A 135 1.24 -3.98 -0.92
CA GLN A 135 0.88 -3.07 -2.01
C GLN A 135 1.88 -1.93 -2.18
N LEU A 136 2.58 -1.55 -1.11
CA LEU A 136 3.40 -0.34 -1.06
C LEU A 136 4.61 -0.38 -2.00
N PRO A 137 5.38 -1.49 -2.12
CA PRO A 137 6.49 -1.55 -3.07
C PRO A 137 6.02 -1.43 -4.52
N PHE A 138 4.85 -1.97 -4.87
CA PHE A 138 4.29 -1.78 -6.22
C PHE A 138 3.97 -0.32 -6.49
N LEU A 139 3.36 0.39 -5.54
CA LEU A 139 3.09 1.82 -5.66
C LEU A 139 4.38 2.63 -5.87
N GLN A 140 5.42 2.37 -5.06
CA GLN A 140 6.74 3.03 -5.19
C GLN A 140 7.46 2.74 -6.52
N MET A 141 7.07 1.67 -7.22
CA MET A 141 7.64 1.33 -8.53
C MET A 141 6.91 1.98 -9.71
N VAL A 142 5.68 2.45 -9.52
CA VAL A 142 4.83 2.97 -10.61
C VAL A 142 4.41 4.42 -10.42
N LEU A 143 4.58 4.97 -9.21
CA LEU A 143 4.30 6.35 -8.84
C LEU A 143 5.55 6.99 -8.22
N ASP A 144 5.67 8.30 -8.38
CA ASP A 144 6.79 9.09 -7.86
C ASP A 144 6.41 9.77 -6.53
N ASP A 145 6.00 11.05 -6.58
CA ASP A 145 5.66 11.87 -5.42
C ASP A 145 4.19 11.69 -5.00
N PHE A 146 3.97 10.83 -4.00
CA PHE A 146 2.65 10.55 -3.44
C PHE A 146 2.68 10.30 -1.93
N LYS A 147 1.56 10.57 -1.28
CA LYS A 147 1.26 10.18 0.10
C LYS A 147 0.24 9.07 0.15
N ILE A 148 0.20 8.32 1.25
CA ILE A 148 -0.81 7.27 1.46
C ILE A 148 -1.77 7.61 2.59
N VAL A 149 -2.95 6.99 2.52
CA VAL A 149 -3.93 6.96 3.61
C VAL A 149 -4.23 5.49 3.88
N PRO A 150 -3.52 4.85 4.83
CA PRO A 150 -3.67 3.45 5.15
C PRO A 150 -4.95 3.23 5.96
N ILE A 151 -5.80 2.32 5.51
CA ILE A 151 -7.06 1.98 6.16
C ILE A 151 -7.14 0.47 6.36
N VAL A 152 -7.41 0.03 7.59
CA VAL A 152 -7.64 -1.37 7.93
C VAL A 152 -9.05 -1.52 8.52
N MET A 153 -9.75 -2.60 8.12
CA MET A 153 -11.12 -2.91 8.56
C MET A 153 -11.34 -4.39 8.81
#